data_AF-A0A3D8PQE6-F1
#
_entry.id   AF-A0A3D8PQE6-F1
#
_cell.length_a   1.000
_cell.length_b   1.000
_cell.length_c   1.000
_cell.angle_alpha   90.00
_cell.angle_beta   90.00
_cell.angle_gamma   90.00
#
_symmetry.space_group_name_H-M   'P 1'
#
loop_
_entity.id
_entity.type
_entity.pdbx_description
1 polymer ?
#
loop_
_entity_poly.entity_id
_entity_poly.type
_entity_poly.pdbx_seq_one_letter_code
_entity_poly.pdbx_strand_id
1 'polypeptide(L)' 'MSKYISVFFLTLFVSVILFFIFGSLFLNDGNPTEKAVYTVGAIIIFLLSFLIAQIYYVINLIKKKI' A
#
# COMPACT_ATOMS: atom_id res chain seq x y z
N MET A 1 12.34 -10.22 14.60
CA MET A 1 10.88 -10.32 14.45
C MET A 1 10.18 -8.96 14.66
N SER A 2 10.33 -8.30 15.82
CA SER A 2 9.67 -7.01 16.15
C SER A 2 9.95 -5.86 15.15
N LYS A 3 11.20 -5.67 14.72
CA LYS A 3 11.57 -4.59 13.79
C LYS A 3 10.86 -4.67 12.43
N TYR A 4 10.47 -5.86 12.01
CA TYR A 4 9.86 -6.12 10.70
C TYR A 4 8.33 -6.01 10.73
N ILE A 5 7.70 -6.42 11.83
CA ILE A 5 6.27 -6.14 12.09
C ILE A 5 6.05 -4.63 12.16
N SER A 6 6.99 -3.89 12.75
CA SER A 6 6.94 -2.44 12.84
C SER A 6 7.02 -1.78 11.46
N VAL A 7 7.89 -2.26 10.56
CA VAL A 7 7.95 -1.76 9.18
C VAL A 7 6.65 -2.06 8.43
N PHE A 8 6.07 -3.26 8.57
CA PHE A 8 4.77 -3.59 7.97
C PHE A 8 3.67 -2.61 8.40
N PHE A 9 3.52 -2.39 9.71
CA PHE A 9 2.51 -1.47 10.25
C PHE A 9 2.78 -0.01 9.88
N LEU A 10 4.04 0.41 9.83
CA LEU A 10 4.43 1.77 9.42
C LEU A 10 4.09 1.99 7.95
N THR A 11 4.37 1.02 7.07
CA THR A 11 4.04 1.12 5.65
C THR A 11 2.52 1.13 5.42
N LEU A 12 1.77 0.34 6.19
CA LEU A 12 0.30 0.33 6.16
C LEU A 12 -0.26 1.68 6.60
N PHE A 13 0.27 2.26 7.69
CA PHE A 13 -0.14 3.56 8.20
C PHE A 13 0.16 4.68 7.20
N VAL A 14 1.33 4.66 6.55
CA VAL A 14 1.71 5.62 5.51
C VAL A 14 0.80 5.51 4.28
N SER A 15 0.41 4.30 3.87
CA SER A 15 -0.54 4.10 2.77
C SER A 15 -1.93 4.67 3.10
N VAL A 16 -2.40 4.54 4.34
CA VAL A 16 -3.66 5.14 4.78
C VAL A 16 -3.57 6.67 4.78
N ILE A 17 -2.46 7.25 5.26
CA ILE A 17 -2.24 8.70 5.23
C ILE A 17 -2.20 9.22 3.79
N LEU A 18 -1.46 8.55 2.91
CA LEU A 18 -1.38 8.91 1.49
C LEU A 18 -2.75 8.84 0.83
N PHE A 19 -3.58 7.84 1.15
CA PHE A 19 -4.94 7.76 0.65
C PHE A 19 -5.78 8.99 1.02
N PHE A 20 -5.71 9.45 2.27
CA PHE A 20 -6.44 10.66 2.69
C PHE A 20 -5.89 11.93 2.03
N ILE A 21 -4.57 12.05 1.88
CA ILE A 21 -3.93 13.19 1.20
C ILE A 21 -4.34 13.23 -0.28
N PHE A 22 -4.20 12.12 -1.00
CA PHE A 22 -4.58 12.00 -2.40
C PHE A 22 -6.11 12.10 -2.58
N GLY A 23 -6.90 11.63 -1.63
CA GLY A 23 -8.33 11.96 -1.59
C GLY A 23 -8.54 13.47 -1.56
N SER A 24 -7.98 14.15 -0.57
CA SER A 24 -8.20 15.59 -0.38
C SER A 24 -7.70 16.49 -1.52
N LEU A 25 -6.58 16.13 -2.16
CA LEU A 25 -5.97 16.94 -3.24
C LEU A 25 -6.67 16.76 -4.59
N PHE A 26 -7.25 15.59 -4.85
CA PHE A 26 -7.82 15.25 -6.16
C PHE A 26 -9.36 15.36 -6.19
N LEU A 27 -10.00 15.60 -5.04
CA LEU A 27 -11.47 15.69 -4.93
C LEU A 27 -12.08 17.03 -5.37
N ASN A 28 -11.28 18.06 -5.70
CA ASN A 28 -11.84 19.41 -5.83
C ASN A 28 -12.42 19.81 -7.21
N ASP A 29 -12.24 19.02 -8.31
CA ASP A 29 -12.88 19.38 -9.59
C ASP A 29 -12.95 18.26 -10.67
N GLY A 30 -14.15 17.79 -11.08
CA GLY A 30 -14.35 16.82 -12.19
C GLY A 30 -15.24 15.58 -11.91
N ASN A 31 -15.53 14.77 -12.95
CA ASN A 31 -16.47 13.63 -12.92
C ASN A 31 -16.15 12.61 -11.80
N PRO A 32 -17.04 12.43 -10.82
CA PRO A 32 -16.76 11.64 -9.61
C PRO A 32 -16.46 10.16 -9.87
N THR A 33 -16.99 9.58 -10.95
CA THR A 33 -16.81 8.15 -11.26
C THR A 33 -15.39 7.82 -11.73
N GLU A 34 -14.81 8.62 -12.63
CA GLU A 34 -13.42 8.41 -13.08
C GLU A 34 -12.44 8.57 -11.93
N LYS A 35 -12.68 9.55 -11.06
CA LYS A 35 -11.81 9.83 -9.91
C LYS A 35 -11.79 8.70 -8.89
N ALA A 36 -12.95 8.09 -8.63
CA ALA A 36 -13.03 6.93 -7.77
C ALA A 36 -12.21 5.77 -8.34
N VAL A 37 -12.30 5.52 -9.64
CA VAL A 37 -11.53 4.47 -10.32
C VAL A 37 -10.04 4.73 -10.25
N TYR A 38 -9.57 5.96 -10.51
CA TYR A 38 -8.14 6.29 -10.43
C TYR A 38 -7.59 6.18 -9.01
N THR A 39 -8.34 6.67 -8.02
CA THR A 39 -7.90 6.64 -6.62
C THR A 39 -7.87 5.21 -6.11
N VAL A 40 -8.94 4.43 -6.34
CA VAL A 40 -9.02 3.02 -5.93
C VAL A 40 -8.00 2.17 -6.69
N GLY A 41 -7.83 2.40 -7.98
CA GLY A 41 -6.82 1.74 -8.80
C GLY A 41 -5.40 1.98 -8.29
N ALA A 42 -5.05 3.22 -7.95
CA ALA A 42 -3.75 3.55 -7.40
C ALA A 42 -3.49 2.81 -6.07
N ILE A 43 -4.46 2.81 -5.16
CA ILE A 43 -4.35 2.09 -3.87
C ILE A 43 -4.15 0.59 -4.09
N ILE A 44 -4.91 -0.01 -5.00
CA ILE A 44 -4.83 -1.44 -5.30
C ILE A 44 -3.44 -1.79 -5.83
N ILE A 45 -2.87 -0.97 -6.72
CA ILE A 45 -1.52 -1.17 -7.27
C ILE A 45 -0.46 -1.07 -6.15
N PHE A 46 -0.59 -0.11 -5.24
CA PHE A 46 0.32 0.02 -4.09
C PHE A 46 0.20 -1.16 -3.12
N LEU A 47 -1.02 -1.61 -2.84
CA LEU A 47 -1.29 -2.79 -1.98
C LEU A 47 -0.75 -4.08 -2.61
N LEU A 48 -0.92 -4.27 -3.91
CA LEU A 48 -0.40 -5.43 -4.65
C LEU A 48 1.13 -5.45 -4.65
N SER A 49 1.77 -4.31 -4.93
CA SER A 49 3.22 -4.20 -4.90
C SER A 49 3.79 -4.52 -3.51
N PHE A 50 3.09 -4.08 -2.46
CA PHE A 50 3.43 -4.40 -1.08
C PHE A 50 3.25 -5.89 -0.76
N LEU A 51 2.16 -6.51 -1.18
CA LEU A 51 1.92 -7.95 -1.00
C LEU A 51 3.01 -8.79 -1.69
N ILE A 52 3.40 -8.42 -2.90
CA ILE A 52 4.49 -9.09 -3.64
C ILE A 52 5.81 -8.97 -2.86
N ALA A 53 6.13 -7.78 -2.35
CA ALA A 53 7.34 -7.58 -1.53
C ALA A 53 7.33 -8.43 -0.25
N GLN A 54 6.17 -8.55 0.42
CA GLN A 54 6.01 -9.41 1.60
C GLN A 54 6.16 -10.90 1.27
N ILE A 55 5.60 -11.36 0.15
CA ILE A 55 5.73 -12.76 -0.30
C ILE A 55 7.19 -13.10 -0.60
N TYR A 56 7.90 -12.25 -1.34
CA TYR A 56 9.33 -12.44 -1.60
C TYR A 56 10.16 -12.47 -0.32
N TYR A 57 9.82 -11.60 0.62
CA TYR A 57 10.47 -11.55 1.92
C TYR A 57 10.25 -12.84 2.73
N VAL A 58 9.01 -13.37 2.76
CA VAL A 58 8.70 -14.66 3.41
C VAL A 58 9.45 -15.81 2.76
N ILE A 59 9.49 -15.87 1.42
CA ILE A 59 10.24 -16.88 0.67
C ILE A 59 11.73 -16.84 1.06
N ASN A 60 12.33 -15.64 1.09
CA ASN A 60 13.73 -15.47 1.49
C ASN A 60 13.97 -15.90 2.94
N LEU A 61 13.02 -15.63 3.84
CA LEU A 61 13.13 -16.00 5.26
C LEU A 61 13.07 -17.51 5.45
N ILE A 62 12.20 -18.21 4.72
CA ILE A 62 12.15 -19.68 4.70
C ILE A 62 13.45 -20.26 4.15
N LYS A 63 13.96 -19.71 3.03
CA LYS A 63 15.24 -20.12 2.42
C LYS A 63 16.47 -19.88 3.28
N LYS A 64 16.41 -18.95 4.24
CA LYS A 64 17.54 -18.67 5.16
C LYS A 64 17.51 -19.52 6.42
N LYS A 65 16.38 -20.19 6.69
CA LYS A 65 16.14 -20.97 7.91
C LYS A 65 16.18 -22.49 7.65
N ILE A 66 16.11 -22.89 6.38
CA ILE A 66 16.52 -24.20 5.84
C ILE A 66 17.96 -24.04 5.33
#